data_AF-A0A843QZV4-F1
#
_entry.id   AF-A0A843QZV4-F1
#
_cell.length_a   1.000
_cell.length_b   1.000
_cell.length_c   1.000
_cell.angle_alpha   90.00
_cell.angle_beta   90.00
_cell.angle_gamma   90.00
#
_symmetry.space_group_name_H-M   'P 1'
#
loop_
_entity.id
_entity.type
_entity.pdbx_description
1 polymer ?
#
loop_
_entity_poly.entity_id
_entity_poly.type
_entity_poly.pdbx_seq_one_letter_code
_entity_poly.pdbx_strand_id
1 'polypeptide(L)'
;MLKDDLTLEDEVTTAASSVQNDNGEAIYPVSLELANEYMDQKASAAVKIAFGVMLCIMSPILLIFLDGANEAYTMSFTTNQAMMSGLTALILMVGVAVALFIVNGIRLKKYEPLEKEPLDTAYDVDGVVKEKQAGFERAHTRDMTVGIVMCVLSCLPIFIALILNKRAEFGVCLLLFIVAIGVFLIVRTSIIWGSYNVLLEQGDYTRPKKAVEKRIGGIYWGIVMAAYLLISFVTFRWESTWIIWPVAGVLYSVVGMALAKK
;
A
#
# COMPACT_ATOMS: atom_id res chain seq x y z
N MET A 1 -14.12 -9.20 -23.35
CA MET A 1 -12.84 -8.89 -22.67
C MET A 1 -11.94 -7.98 -23.50
N LEU A 2 -11.46 -8.36 -24.71
CA LEU A 2 -10.65 -7.45 -25.55
C LEU A 2 -11.46 -6.31 -26.21
N LYS A 3 -12.73 -6.55 -26.53
CA LYS A 3 -13.59 -5.57 -27.19
C LYS A 3 -14.12 -4.50 -26.22
N ASP A 4 -14.30 -4.88 -24.96
CA ASP A 4 -14.74 -3.98 -23.88
C ASP A 4 -13.58 -3.09 -23.40
N ASP A 5 -12.34 -3.59 -23.41
CA ASP A 5 -11.15 -2.78 -23.09
C ASP A 5 -10.90 -1.68 -24.14
N LEU A 6 -11.11 -2.00 -25.43
CA LEU A 6 -10.93 -1.05 -26.54
C LEU A 6 -11.94 0.10 -26.50
N THR A 7 -13.21 -0.20 -26.18
CA THR A 7 -14.25 0.83 -26.05
C THR A 7 -14.02 1.73 -24.85
N LEU A 8 -13.45 1.20 -23.76
CA LEU A 8 -13.10 1.97 -22.58
C LEU A 8 -11.86 2.84 -22.80
N GLU A 9 -10.87 2.36 -23.57
CA GLU A 9 -9.76 3.21 -24.02
C GLU A 9 -10.27 4.35 -24.91
N ASP A 10 -11.19 4.09 -25.84
CA ASP A 10 -11.79 5.13 -26.67
C ASP A 10 -12.65 6.12 -25.86
N GLU A 11 -13.37 5.67 -24.83
CA GLU A 11 -14.20 6.55 -23.97
C GLU A 11 -13.33 7.40 -23.02
N VAL A 12 -12.27 6.81 -22.44
CA VAL A 12 -11.24 7.53 -21.66
C VAL A 12 -10.46 8.51 -22.56
N THR A 13 -10.20 8.16 -23.81
CA THR A 13 -9.47 9.03 -24.77
C THR A 13 -10.38 10.13 -25.34
N THR A 14 -11.67 9.86 -25.52
CA THR A 14 -12.67 10.86 -25.95
C THR A 14 -12.96 11.85 -24.82
N ALA A 15 -13.04 11.37 -23.57
CA ALA A 15 -13.08 12.20 -22.36
C ALA A 15 -11.74 12.89 -22.04
N ALA A 16 -10.61 12.41 -22.59
CA ALA A 16 -9.29 13.04 -22.51
C ALA A 16 -9.11 14.26 -23.43
N SER A 17 -10.19 14.72 -24.07
CA SER A 17 -10.23 16.07 -24.63
C SER A 17 -10.23 17.05 -23.46
N SER A 18 -9.05 17.49 -23.01
CA SER A 18 -8.90 18.49 -21.95
C SER A 18 -9.77 19.70 -22.25
N VAL A 19 -10.89 19.84 -21.53
CA VAL A 19 -11.71 21.04 -21.62
C VAL A 19 -10.95 22.09 -20.82
N GLN A 20 -10.52 23.14 -21.52
CA GLN A 20 -9.88 24.29 -20.88
C GLN A 20 -10.97 25.07 -20.13
N ASN A 21 -10.74 25.35 -18.84
CA ASN A 21 -11.54 26.34 -18.14
C ASN A 21 -11.28 27.73 -18.73
N ASP A 22 -12.11 28.71 -18.37
CA ASP A 22 -11.99 30.13 -18.75
C ASP A 22 -10.62 30.77 -18.35
N ASN A 23 -9.84 30.06 -17.52
CA ASN A 23 -8.50 30.41 -17.03
C ASN A 23 -7.34 29.62 -17.68
N GLY A 24 -7.59 28.75 -18.67
CA GLY A 24 -6.54 28.05 -19.42
C GLY A 24 -5.89 26.84 -18.73
N GLU A 25 -6.49 26.30 -17.66
CA GLU A 25 -6.04 25.05 -17.02
C GLU A 25 -6.68 23.83 -17.70
N ALA A 26 -5.89 22.77 -17.92
CA ALA A 26 -6.37 21.49 -18.46
C ALA A 26 -7.12 20.74 -17.37
N ILE A 27 -8.41 20.46 -17.58
CA ILE A 27 -9.25 19.81 -16.58
C ILE A 27 -9.76 18.46 -17.08
N TYR A 28 -9.76 17.47 -16.19
CA TYR A 28 -10.27 16.12 -16.44
C TYR A 28 -11.74 16.03 -15.98
N PRO A 29 -12.72 15.90 -16.90
CA PRO A 29 -14.12 15.77 -16.53
C PRO A 29 -14.39 14.39 -15.93
N VAL A 30 -14.85 14.34 -14.68
CA VAL A 30 -15.21 13.08 -14.01
C VAL A 30 -16.72 12.87 -14.13
N SER A 31 -17.14 11.90 -14.93
CA SER A 31 -18.52 11.43 -14.92
C SER A 31 -18.78 10.53 -13.70
N LEU A 32 -20.04 10.48 -13.25
CA LEU A 32 -20.47 9.66 -12.11
C LEU A 32 -20.26 8.15 -12.37
N GLU A 33 -20.33 7.73 -13.64
CA GLU A 33 -19.99 6.37 -14.08
C GLU A 33 -18.50 6.07 -13.94
N LEU A 34 -17.61 6.97 -14.39
CA LEU A 34 -16.17 6.79 -14.26
C LEU A 34 -15.72 6.75 -12.78
N ALA A 35 -16.34 7.56 -11.92
CA ALA A 35 -16.08 7.56 -10.48
C ALA A 35 -16.49 6.24 -9.82
N ASN A 36 -17.67 5.69 -10.16
CA ASN A 36 -18.10 4.40 -9.65
C ASN A 36 -17.22 3.25 -10.15
N GLU A 37 -16.84 3.26 -11.43
CA GLU A 37 -15.96 2.24 -12.00
C GLU A 37 -14.58 2.26 -11.33
N TYR A 38 -14.01 3.45 -11.11
CA TYR A 38 -12.75 3.63 -10.37
C TYR A 38 -12.83 3.05 -8.95
N MET A 39 -13.91 3.34 -8.22
CA MET A 39 -14.11 2.81 -6.86
C MET A 39 -14.23 1.28 -6.84
N ASP A 40 -14.94 0.68 -7.79
CA ASP A 40 -15.08 -0.77 -7.89
C ASP A 40 -13.76 -1.46 -8.28
N GLN A 41 -13.01 -0.86 -9.21
CA GLN A 41 -11.66 -1.32 -9.59
C GLN A 41 -10.70 -1.21 -8.40
N LYS A 42 -10.72 -0.10 -7.65
CA LYS A 42 -9.92 0.09 -6.43
C LYS A 42 -10.31 -0.88 -5.32
N ALA A 43 -11.61 -1.14 -5.11
CA ALA A 43 -12.08 -2.07 -4.08
C ALA A 43 -11.65 -3.52 -4.39
N SER A 44 -11.72 -3.94 -5.64
CA SER A 44 -11.29 -5.27 -6.08
C SER A 44 -9.76 -5.41 -6.10
N ALA A 45 -9.02 -4.35 -6.45
CA ALA A 45 -7.57 -4.30 -6.31
C ALA A 45 -7.14 -4.30 -4.83
N ALA A 46 -7.89 -3.62 -3.95
CA ALA A 46 -7.58 -3.52 -2.53
C ALA A 46 -7.49 -4.90 -1.87
N VAL A 47 -8.42 -5.81 -2.19
CA VAL A 47 -8.41 -7.18 -1.67
C VAL A 47 -7.18 -7.95 -2.14
N LYS A 48 -6.82 -7.83 -3.43
CA LYS A 48 -5.66 -8.53 -4.01
C LYS A 48 -4.34 -8.00 -3.46
N ILE A 49 -4.22 -6.68 -3.28
CA ILE A 49 -3.05 -6.04 -2.67
C ILE A 49 -2.96 -6.42 -1.19
N ALA A 50 -4.05 -6.32 -0.44
CA ALA A 50 -4.08 -6.74 0.97
C ALA A 50 -3.68 -8.22 1.12
N PHE A 51 -4.14 -9.09 0.22
CA PHE A 51 -3.74 -10.50 0.20
C PHE A 51 -2.24 -10.68 -0.10
N GLY A 52 -1.68 -9.92 -1.04
CA GLY A 52 -0.24 -9.90 -1.29
C GLY A 52 0.56 -9.52 -0.04
N VAL A 53 0.13 -8.48 0.69
CA VAL A 53 0.79 -8.07 1.95
C VAL A 53 0.66 -9.15 3.03
N MET A 54 -0.51 -9.77 3.15
CA MET A 54 -0.73 -10.90 4.05
C MET A 54 0.23 -12.04 3.72
N LEU A 55 0.39 -12.41 2.45
CA LEU A 55 1.33 -13.44 1.99
C LEU A 55 2.77 -13.10 2.39
N CYS A 56 3.20 -11.85 2.24
CA CYS A 56 4.53 -11.42 2.65
C CYS A 56 4.77 -11.61 4.15
N ILE A 57 3.77 -11.32 5.00
CA ILE A 57 3.87 -11.50 6.46
C ILE A 57 3.79 -12.99 6.83
N MET A 58 3.01 -13.77 6.09
CA MET A 58 2.88 -15.22 6.28
C MET A 58 4.12 -15.98 5.85
N SER A 59 4.88 -15.42 4.92
CA SER A 59 6.05 -16.04 4.31
C SER A 59 7.10 -16.54 5.33
N PRO A 60 7.57 -15.72 6.28
CA PRO A 60 8.52 -16.19 7.32
C PRO A 60 7.92 -17.21 8.30
N ILE A 61 6.59 -17.34 8.40
CA ILE A 61 5.97 -18.30 9.33
C ILE A 61 6.29 -19.73 8.95
N LEU A 62 6.22 -20.06 7.65
CA LEU A 62 6.55 -21.42 7.21
C LEU A 62 8.00 -21.77 7.56
N LEU A 63 8.92 -20.82 7.40
CA LEU A 63 10.32 -21.02 7.76
C LEU A 63 10.47 -21.30 9.26
N ILE A 64 9.90 -20.45 10.12
CA ILE A 64 9.97 -20.59 11.59
C ILE A 64 9.27 -21.88 12.05
N PHE A 65 8.15 -22.23 11.44
CA PHE A 65 7.39 -23.43 11.78
C PHE A 65 8.15 -24.71 11.40
N LEU A 66 8.75 -24.77 10.20
CA LEU A 66 9.55 -25.93 9.79
C LEU A 66 10.78 -26.11 10.68
N ASP A 67 11.43 -25.01 11.06
CA ASP A 67 12.58 -25.02 11.97
C ASP A 67 12.17 -25.57 13.36
N GLY A 68 11.10 -25.03 13.95
CA GLY A 68 10.58 -25.49 15.22
C GLY A 68 10.03 -26.93 15.19
N ALA A 69 9.50 -27.39 14.04
CA ALA A 69 9.04 -28.78 13.87
C ALA A 69 10.21 -29.77 13.72
N ASN A 70 11.31 -29.35 13.07
CA ASN A 70 12.50 -30.18 12.89
C ASN A 70 13.15 -30.50 14.24
N GLU A 71 13.27 -29.51 15.14
CA GLU A 71 13.76 -29.77 16.49
C GLU A 71 12.80 -30.62 17.35
N ALA A 72 11.54 -30.77 16.96
CA ALA A 72 10.49 -31.47 17.72
C ALA A 72 10.41 -32.99 17.43
N TYR A 73 11.38 -33.56 16.70
CA TYR A 73 11.52 -35.02 16.50
C TYR A 73 10.35 -35.73 15.76
N THR A 74 9.68 -35.06 14.80
CA THR A 74 8.62 -35.71 13.98
C THR A 74 8.95 -35.88 12.50
N MET A 75 10.06 -35.32 12.00
CA MET A 75 10.49 -35.51 10.61
C MET A 75 12.01 -35.68 10.53
N SER A 76 12.47 -36.77 9.92
CA SER A 76 13.88 -37.12 9.72
C SER A 76 14.56 -36.27 8.63
N PHE A 77 14.36 -34.96 8.63
CA PHE A 77 15.07 -34.07 7.72
C PHE A 77 16.41 -33.66 8.34
N THR A 78 17.46 -33.61 7.52
CA THR A 78 18.69 -32.93 7.94
C THR A 78 18.37 -31.44 8.13
N THR A 79 18.93 -30.78 9.14
CA THR A 79 18.69 -29.36 9.44
C THR A 79 18.80 -28.47 8.19
N ASN A 80 19.78 -28.77 7.33
CA ASN A 80 19.98 -28.07 6.07
C ASN A 80 18.81 -28.23 5.07
N GLN A 81 18.17 -29.40 5.00
CA GLN A 81 17.03 -29.63 4.10
C GLN A 81 15.76 -28.88 4.56
N ALA A 82 15.49 -28.83 5.87
CA ALA A 82 14.34 -28.10 6.41
C ALA A 82 14.48 -26.58 6.17
N MET A 83 15.68 -26.03 6.42
CA MET A 83 15.96 -24.62 6.14
C MET A 83 15.87 -24.28 4.65
N MET A 84 16.44 -25.12 3.77
CA MET A 84 16.41 -24.88 2.32
C MET A 84 14.99 -24.95 1.75
N SER A 85 14.17 -25.89 2.23
CA SER A 85 12.76 -26.01 1.80
C SER A 85 11.91 -24.85 2.29
N GLY A 86 12.09 -24.41 3.55
CA GLY A 86 11.44 -23.22 4.10
C GLY A 86 11.81 -21.94 3.35
N LEU A 87 13.09 -21.74 3.04
CA LEU A 87 13.56 -20.59 2.25
C LEU A 87 13.00 -20.60 0.82
N THR A 88 12.95 -21.77 0.18
CA THR A 88 12.39 -21.92 -1.17
C THR A 88 10.90 -21.55 -1.16
N ALA A 89 10.12 -22.04 -0.20
CA ALA A 89 8.70 -21.70 -0.05
C ALA A 89 8.50 -20.19 0.21
N LEU A 90 9.35 -19.58 1.04
CA LEU A 90 9.33 -18.16 1.34
C LEU A 90 9.50 -17.32 0.07
N ILE A 91 10.52 -17.62 -0.73
CA ILE A 91 10.82 -16.90 -1.99
C ILE A 91 9.65 -17.04 -2.97
N LEU A 92 9.07 -18.23 -3.10
CA LEU A 92 7.93 -18.47 -3.99
C LEU A 92 6.69 -17.65 -3.57
N MET A 93 6.35 -17.61 -2.29
CA MET A 93 5.22 -16.81 -1.80
C MET A 93 5.43 -15.31 -2.02
N VAL A 94 6.65 -14.81 -1.78
CA VAL A 94 6.99 -13.41 -2.05
C VAL A 94 6.92 -13.12 -3.55
N GLY A 95 7.39 -14.03 -4.40
CA GLY A 95 7.27 -13.91 -5.86
C GLY A 95 5.82 -13.77 -6.32
N VAL A 96 4.90 -14.58 -5.76
CA VAL A 96 3.46 -14.47 -6.03
C VAL A 96 2.89 -13.13 -5.53
N ALA A 97 3.27 -12.69 -4.34
CA ALA A 97 2.83 -11.41 -3.78
C ALA A 97 3.28 -10.23 -4.66
N VAL A 98 4.53 -10.21 -5.11
CA VAL A 98 5.05 -9.18 -6.03
C VAL A 98 4.34 -9.21 -7.37
N ALA A 99 4.05 -10.39 -7.93
CA ALA A 99 3.27 -10.51 -9.16
C ALA A 99 1.86 -9.90 -8.99
N LEU A 100 1.19 -10.16 -7.86
CA LEU A 100 -0.09 -9.52 -7.53
C LEU A 100 0.04 -8.00 -7.46
N PHE A 101 1.09 -7.47 -6.81
CA PHE A 101 1.32 -6.03 -6.74
C PHE A 101 1.53 -5.40 -8.11
N ILE A 102 2.34 -6.02 -8.97
CA ILE A 102 2.63 -5.49 -10.31
C ILE A 102 1.36 -5.51 -11.18
N VAL A 103 0.64 -6.62 -11.23
CA VAL A 103 -0.57 -6.75 -12.08
C VAL A 103 -1.64 -5.75 -11.64
N ASN A 104 -1.88 -5.60 -10.34
CA ASN A 104 -2.84 -4.62 -9.85
C ASN A 104 -2.33 -3.19 -10.02
N GLY A 105 -1.03 -2.94 -9.82
CA GLY A 105 -0.39 -1.63 -10.03
C GLY A 105 -0.51 -1.14 -11.47
N ILE A 106 -0.29 -2.02 -12.46
CA ILE A 106 -0.47 -1.68 -13.88
C ILE A 106 -1.94 -1.34 -14.19
N ARG A 107 -2.90 -2.10 -13.64
CA ARG A 107 -4.33 -1.80 -13.81
C ARG A 107 -4.73 -0.46 -13.19
N LEU A 108 -4.17 -0.16 -12.01
CA LEU A 108 -4.40 1.09 -11.30
C LEU A 108 -3.76 2.29 -12.03
N LYS A 109 -2.68 2.06 -12.78
CA LYS A 109 -2.01 3.09 -13.59
C LYS A 109 -2.92 3.72 -14.64
N LYS A 110 -3.92 3.00 -15.16
CA LYS A 110 -4.95 3.55 -16.07
C LYS A 110 -5.71 4.73 -15.46
N TYR A 111 -5.82 4.77 -14.14
CA TYR A 111 -6.51 5.81 -13.37
C TYR A 111 -5.56 6.83 -12.72
N GLU A 112 -4.27 6.76 -13.04
CA GLU A 112 -3.25 7.70 -12.56
C GLU A 112 -3.57 9.19 -12.90
N PRO A 113 -4.24 9.53 -14.02
CA PRO A 113 -4.69 10.90 -14.28
C PRO A 113 -5.66 11.43 -13.20
N LEU A 114 -6.57 10.61 -12.67
CA LEU A 114 -7.49 11.02 -11.58
C LEU A 114 -6.75 11.37 -10.28
N GLU A 115 -5.62 10.70 -10.03
CA GLU A 115 -4.78 10.91 -8.85
C GLU A 115 -3.81 12.09 -9.02
N LYS A 116 -3.43 12.44 -10.25
CA LYS A 116 -2.36 13.41 -10.54
C LYS A 116 -2.81 14.72 -11.20
N GLU A 117 -4.01 14.76 -11.76
CA GLU A 117 -4.57 15.94 -12.43
C GLU A 117 -5.68 16.57 -11.58
N PRO A 118 -5.87 17.90 -11.69
CA PRO A 118 -7.00 18.59 -11.06
C PRO A 118 -8.31 18.18 -11.75
N LEU A 119 -9.29 17.79 -10.95
CA LEU A 119 -10.60 17.33 -11.44
C LEU A 119 -11.56 18.54 -11.57
N ASP A 120 -12.35 18.62 -12.64
CA ASP A 120 -13.62 19.40 -12.61
C ASP A 120 -14.66 18.42 -12.12
N THR A 121 -14.84 18.37 -10.81
CA THR A 121 -16.08 17.82 -10.29
C THR A 121 -17.16 18.85 -10.59
N ALA A 122 -17.97 18.58 -11.61
CA ALA A 122 -19.26 19.23 -11.71
C ALA A 122 -19.94 19.05 -10.34
N TYR A 123 -20.38 20.16 -9.76
CA TYR A 123 -20.87 20.36 -8.37
C TYR A 123 -21.91 19.32 -7.88
N ASP A 124 -22.44 18.48 -8.76
CA ASP A 124 -23.41 17.40 -8.52
C ASP A 124 -22.79 16.05 -8.08
N VAL A 125 -21.49 15.82 -8.33
CA VAL A 125 -20.83 14.53 -8.03
C VAL A 125 -20.32 14.45 -6.59
N ASP A 126 -19.92 15.59 -6.02
CA ASP A 126 -19.37 15.67 -4.65
C ASP A 126 -20.38 15.24 -3.58
N GLY A 127 -21.67 15.52 -3.79
CA GLY A 127 -22.73 15.12 -2.87
C GLY A 127 -22.86 13.60 -2.74
N VAL A 128 -22.87 12.89 -3.87
CA VAL A 128 -23.06 11.43 -3.94
C VAL A 128 -21.83 10.69 -3.40
N VAL A 129 -20.62 11.16 -3.73
CA VAL A 129 -19.38 10.56 -3.22
C VAL A 129 -19.24 10.80 -1.72
N LYS A 130 -19.62 11.98 -1.23
CA LYS A 130 -19.61 12.31 0.21
C LYS A 130 -20.63 11.51 1.01
N GLU A 131 -21.81 11.22 0.44
CA GLU A 131 -22.80 10.35 1.06
C GLU A 131 -22.29 8.89 1.15
N LYS A 132 -21.68 8.37 0.07
CA LYS A 132 -21.03 7.05 0.09
C LYS A 132 -19.85 7.00 1.06
N GLN A 133 -19.03 8.04 1.15
CA GLN A 133 -17.93 8.15 2.11
C GLN A 133 -18.46 8.15 3.54
N ALA A 134 -19.49 8.95 3.86
CA ALA A 134 -20.09 9.00 5.19
C ALA A 134 -20.71 7.65 5.61
N GLY A 135 -21.29 6.92 4.66
CA GLY A 135 -21.75 5.54 4.88
C GLY A 135 -20.61 4.55 5.15
N PHE A 136 -19.48 4.73 4.46
CA PHE A 136 -18.30 3.86 4.60
C PHE A 136 -17.39 4.23 5.78
N GLU A 137 -17.43 5.47 6.28
CA GLU A 137 -16.57 5.98 7.36
C GLU A 137 -16.65 5.11 8.62
N ARG A 138 -17.87 4.74 9.04
CA ARG A 138 -18.07 3.85 10.19
C ARG A 138 -17.45 2.47 9.97
N ALA A 139 -17.57 1.92 8.76
CA ALA A 139 -16.96 0.64 8.43
C ALA A 139 -15.43 0.75 8.37
N HIS A 140 -14.91 1.86 7.80
CA HIS A 140 -13.48 2.14 7.74
C HIS A 140 -12.86 2.23 9.13
N THR A 141 -13.41 3.09 10.00
CA THR A 141 -12.94 3.26 11.38
C THR A 141 -13.03 1.96 12.16
N ARG A 142 -14.13 1.20 12.02
CA ARG A 142 -14.28 -0.09 12.70
C ARG A 142 -13.23 -1.10 12.24
N ASP A 143 -13.10 -1.33 10.94
CA ASP A 143 -12.19 -2.35 10.40
C ASP A 143 -10.72 -1.95 10.64
N MET A 144 -10.39 -0.65 10.55
CA MET A 144 -9.06 -0.12 10.91
C MET A 144 -8.76 -0.32 12.39
N THR A 145 -9.71 0.02 13.28
CA THR A 145 -9.54 -0.13 14.73
C THR A 145 -9.39 -1.60 15.10
N VAL A 146 -10.22 -2.48 14.54
CA VAL A 146 -10.12 -3.93 14.75
C VAL A 146 -8.75 -4.45 14.30
N GLY A 147 -8.26 -4.04 13.13
CA GLY A 147 -6.95 -4.44 12.65
C GLY A 147 -5.81 -3.99 13.56
N ILE A 148 -5.82 -2.74 14.00
CA ILE A 148 -4.80 -2.19 14.93
C ILE A 148 -4.84 -2.91 16.26
N VAL A 149 -6.03 -3.10 16.84
CA VAL A 149 -6.19 -3.82 18.11
C VAL A 149 -5.70 -5.26 17.98
N MET A 150 -5.96 -5.93 16.85
CA MET A 150 -5.45 -7.28 16.58
C MET A 150 -3.92 -7.31 16.55
N CYS A 151 -3.28 -6.33 15.92
CA CYS A 151 -1.82 -6.20 15.86
C CYS A 151 -1.18 -5.89 17.23
N VAL A 152 -1.89 -5.21 18.14
CA VAL A 152 -1.41 -4.99 19.51
C VAL A 152 -1.62 -6.26 20.34
N LEU A 153 -2.77 -6.91 20.19
CA LEU A 153 -3.12 -8.14 20.92
C LEU A 153 -2.27 -9.34 20.49
N SER A 154 -1.70 -9.32 19.28
CA SER A 154 -0.81 -10.37 18.79
C SER A 154 0.47 -10.53 19.61
N CYS A 155 0.84 -9.54 20.43
CA CYS A 155 1.95 -9.67 21.38
C CYS A 155 1.66 -10.67 22.51
N LEU A 156 0.39 -10.92 22.87
CA LEU A 156 0.01 -11.83 23.95
C LEU A 156 0.49 -13.29 23.77
N PRO A 157 0.34 -13.93 22.58
CA PRO A 157 0.87 -15.27 22.32
C PRO A 157 2.33 -15.48 22.74
N ILE A 158 3.20 -14.48 22.53
CA ILE A 158 4.62 -14.57 22.90
C ILE A 158 4.78 -14.60 24.42
N PHE A 159 4.11 -13.71 25.15
CA PHE A 159 4.18 -13.70 26.60
C PHE A 159 3.65 -15.00 27.22
N ILE A 160 2.57 -15.55 26.67
CA ILE A 160 2.01 -16.84 27.12
C ILE A 160 3.00 -17.98 26.86
N ALA A 161 3.64 -18.01 25.68
CA ALA A 161 4.63 -19.04 25.35
C ALA A 161 5.83 -19.02 26.33
N LEU A 162 6.31 -17.82 26.67
CA LEU A 162 7.40 -17.61 27.64
C LEU A 162 7.03 -18.09 29.04
N ILE A 163 5.84 -17.76 29.54
CA ILE A 163 5.38 -18.16 30.89
C ILE A 163 5.24 -19.69 31.00
N LEU A 164 4.74 -20.34 29.95
CA LEU A 164 4.51 -21.78 29.93
C LEU A 164 5.79 -22.59 29.69
N ASN A 165 6.96 -21.95 29.55
CA ASN A 165 8.22 -22.56 29.09
C ASN A 165 8.02 -23.46 27.86
N LYS A 166 7.06 -23.08 27.00
CA LYS A 166 6.82 -23.75 25.73
C LYS A 166 7.72 -23.11 24.67
N ARG A 167 7.95 -23.86 23.58
CA ARG A 167 8.77 -23.40 22.46
C ARG A 167 8.31 -22.05 21.94
N ALA A 168 9.18 -21.05 22.05
CA ALA A 168 8.90 -19.68 21.69
C ALA A 168 8.62 -19.52 20.19
N GLU A 169 9.16 -20.41 19.33
CA GLU A 169 8.92 -20.40 17.87
C GLU A 169 7.42 -20.40 17.53
N PHE A 170 6.63 -21.26 18.17
CA PHE A 170 5.19 -21.33 17.92
C PHE A 170 4.44 -20.07 18.37
N GLY A 171 4.93 -19.41 19.41
CA GLY A 171 4.42 -18.12 19.87
C GLY A 171 4.64 -17.02 18.83
N VAL A 172 5.82 -17.00 18.19
CA VAL A 172 6.14 -16.07 17.10
C VAL A 172 5.31 -16.36 15.86
N CYS A 173 5.10 -17.64 15.50
CA CYS A 173 4.21 -18.03 14.41
C CYS A 173 2.76 -17.56 14.64
N LEU A 174 2.23 -17.75 15.85
CA LEU A 174 0.88 -17.26 16.18
C LEU A 174 0.80 -15.73 16.16
N LEU A 175 1.83 -15.03 16.66
CA LEU A 175 1.90 -13.58 16.60
C LEU A 175 1.82 -13.10 15.15
N LEU A 176 2.71 -13.60 14.28
CA LEU A 176 2.78 -13.16 12.89
C LEU A 176 1.50 -13.50 12.12
N PHE A 177 0.83 -14.61 12.45
CA PHE A 177 -0.45 -14.97 11.85
C PHE A 177 -1.57 -14.00 12.20
N ILE A 178 -1.67 -13.61 13.47
CA ILE A 178 -2.65 -12.61 13.92
C ILE A 178 -2.34 -11.24 13.28
N VAL A 179 -1.05 -10.84 13.22
CA VAL A 179 -0.63 -9.60 12.54
C VAL A 179 -1.00 -9.63 11.06
N ALA A 180 -0.81 -10.75 10.36
CA ALA A 180 -1.14 -10.86 8.94
C ALA A 180 -2.63 -10.58 8.67
N ILE A 181 -3.53 -11.08 9.53
CA ILE A 181 -4.98 -10.82 9.46
C ILE A 181 -5.28 -9.35 9.76
N GLY A 182 -4.67 -8.78 10.80
CA GLY A 182 -4.85 -7.38 11.16
C GLY A 182 -4.42 -6.43 10.04
N VAL A 183 -3.24 -6.69 9.45
CA VAL A 183 -2.72 -5.90 8.32
C VAL A 183 -3.57 -6.06 7.07
N PHE A 184 -4.12 -7.26 6.80
CA PHE A 184 -5.05 -7.45 5.68
C PHE A 184 -6.26 -6.51 5.76
N LEU A 185 -6.88 -6.40 6.95
CA LEU A 185 -8.01 -5.50 7.18
C LEU A 185 -7.59 -4.03 7.00
N ILE A 186 -6.46 -3.64 7.59
CA ILE A 186 -5.91 -2.28 7.51
C ILE A 186 -5.64 -1.88 6.06
N VAL A 187 -4.91 -2.71 5.30
CA VAL A 187 -4.54 -2.40 3.90
C VAL A 187 -5.78 -2.30 3.02
N ARG A 188 -6.71 -3.27 3.14
CA ARG A 188 -7.96 -3.28 2.37
C ARG A 188 -8.77 -2.00 2.62
N THR A 189 -8.97 -1.65 3.88
CA THR A 189 -9.78 -0.48 4.24
C THR A 189 -9.09 0.83 3.88
N SER A 190 -7.76 0.89 3.96
CA SER A 190 -6.96 2.06 3.60
C SER A 190 -7.01 2.37 2.11
N ILE A 191 -6.94 1.34 1.25
CA ILE A 191 -7.01 1.55 -0.22
C ILE A 191 -8.39 2.05 -0.63
N ILE A 192 -9.45 1.49 -0.05
CA ILE A 192 -10.83 1.93 -0.31
C ILE A 192 -11.04 3.36 0.19
N TRP A 193 -10.61 3.69 1.41
CA TRP A 193 -10.68 5.05 1.96
C TRP A 193 -9.87 6.05 1.12
N GLY A 194 -8.70 5.63 0.64
CA GLY A 194 -7.87 6.41 -0.27
C GLY A 194 -8.61 6.78 -1.56
N SER A 195 -9.37 5.86 -2.16
CA SER A 195 -10.15 6.15 -3.38
C SER A 195 -11.21 7.23 -3.18
N TYR A 196 -11.87 7.28 -2.01
CA TYR A 196 -12.79 8.36 -1.67
C TYR A 196 -12.07 9.70 -1.50
N ASN A 197 -10.91 9.71 -0.83
CA ASN A 197 -10.11 10.92 -0.64
C ASN A 197 -9.53 11.48 -1.94
N VAL A 198 -9.20 10.61 -2.91
CA VAL A 198 -8.77 11.02 -4.26
C VAL A 198 -9.90 11.76 -4.98
N LEU A 199 -11.11 11.18 -4.99
CA LEU A 199 -12.28 11.74 -5.67
C LEU A 199 -12.76 13.05 -5.05
N LEU A 200 -12.66 13.17 -3.72
CA LEU A 200 -13.05 14.36 -2.97
C LEU A 200 -11.92 15.40 -2.85
N GLU A 201 -10.74 15.13 -3.42
CA GLU A 201 -9.51 15.92 -3.28
C GLU A 201 -9.17 16.29 -1.81
N GLN A 202 -9.45 15.39 -0.86
CA GLN A 202 -9.26 15.62 0.58
C GLN A 202 -8.00 14.91 1.13
N GLY A 203 -7.43 15.43 2.22
CA GLY A 203 -6.25 14.86 2.88
C GLY A 203 -4.95 15.04 2.08
N ASP A 204 -4.27 13.93 1.77
CA ASP A 204 -3.01 13.95 1.01
C ASP A 204 -3.19 14.19 -0.50
N TYR A 205 -4.43 14.10 -1.00
CA TYR A 205 -4.77 14.33 -2.41
C TYR A 205 -5.26 15.76 -2.70
N THR A 206 -5.01 16.69 -1.78
CA THR A 206 -5.29 18.11 -1.98
C THR A 206 -4.44 18.69 -3.12
N ARG A 207 -5.02 19.58 -3.94
CA ARG A 207 -4.37 20.24 -5.09
C ARG A 207 -2.93 20.72 -4.86
N PRO A 208 -2.57 21.38 -3.72
CA PRO A 208 -1.19 21.78 -3.46
C PRO A 208 -0.22 20.59 -3.28
N LYS A 209 -0.65 19.48 -2.66
CA LYS A 209 0.21 18.30 -2.46
C LYS A 209 0.42 17.52 -3.76
N LYS A 210 -0.62 17.38 -4.59
CA LYS A 210 -0.51 16.81 -5.94
C LYS A 210 0.50 17.59 -6.81
N ALA A 211 0.49 18.92 -6.72
CA ALA A 211 1.43 19.78 -7.46
C ALA A 211 2.89 19.65 -6.98
N VAL A 212 3.12 19.51 -5.67
CA VAL A 212 4.46 19.32 -5.09
C VAL A 212 5.04 17.95 -5.48
N GLU A 213 4.25 16.89 -5.38
CA GLU A 213 4.69 15.53 -5.72
C GLU A 213 5.00 15.39 -7.21
N LYS A 214 4.16 15.97 -8.08
CA LYS A 214 4.37 16.01 -9.53
C LYS A 214 5.60 16.83 -9.93
N ARG A 215 5.88 17.95 -9.25
CA ARG A 215 7.00 18.85 -9.62
C ARG A 215 8.35 18.41 -9.05
N ILE A 216 8.41 17.91 -7.82
CA ILE A 216 9.67 17.78 -7.08
C ILE A 216 9.83 16.40 -6.42
N GLY A 217 8.76 15.63 -6.23
CA GLY A 217 8.81 14.33 -5.54
C GLY A 217 9.87 13.38 -6.12
N GLY A 218 9.84 13.16 -7.43
CA GLY A 218 10.80 12.26 -8.10
C GLY A 218 12.25 12.76 -8.05
N ILE A 219 12.48 14.06 -8.18
CA ILE A 219 13.82 14.66 -8.15
C ILE A 219 14.39 14.62 -6.74
N TYR A 220 13.58 14.99 -5.74
CA TYR A 220 13.98 14.95 -4.33
C TYR A 220 14.37 13.53 -3.89
N TRP A 221 13.50 12.55 -4.15
CA TRP A 221 13.79 11.16 -3.80
C TRP A 221 14.98 10.60 -4.57
N GLY A 222 15.15 10.96 -5.85
CA GLY A 222 16.32 10.61 -6.64
C GLY A 222 17.62 11.15 -6.05
N ILE A 223 17.64 12.41 -5.61
CA ILE A 223 18.82 13.04 -4.96
C ILE A 223 19.11 12.39 -3.61
N VAL A 224 18.10 12.16 -2.78
CA VAL A 224 18.26 11.48 -1.48
C VAL A 224 18.83 10.08 -1.67
N MET A 225 18.33 9.33 -2.65
CA MET A 225 18.84 8.01 -3.00
C MET A 225 20.30 8.06 -3.47
N ALA A 226 20.63 8.98 -4.38
CA ALA A 226 21.99 9.15 -4.87
C ALA A 226 22.96 9.54 -3.75
N ALA A 227 22.55 10.46 -2.87
CA ALA A 227 23.34 10.87 -1.71
C ALA A 227 23.55 9.72 -0.71
N TYR A 228 22.49 8.98 -0.38
CA TYR A 228 22.58 7.80 0.49
C TYR A 228 23.55 6.76 -0.07
N LEU A 229 23.42 6.43 -1.36
CA LEU A 229 24.31 5.46 -2.00
C LEU A 229 25.75 5.95 -2.05
N LEU A 230 25.99 7.20 -2.45
CA LEU A 230 27.34 7.77 -2.55
C LEU A 230 28.03 7.79 -1.18
N ILE A 231 27.33 8.25 -0.14
CA ILE A 231 27.88 8.28 1.23
C ILE A 231 28.10 6.85 1.75
N SER A 232 27.16 5.92 1.51
CA SER A 232 27.29 4.53 1.96
C SER A 232 28.42 3.77 1.27
N PHE A 233 28.64 3.99 -0.03
CA PHE A 233 29.75 3.38 -0.76
C PHE A 233 31.11 4.00 -0.39
N VAL A 234 31.18 5.31 -0.16
CA VAL A 234 32.44 5.97 0.24
C VAL A 234 32.83 5.60 1.67
N THR A 235 31.87 5.56 2.59
CA THR A 235 32.14 5.31 4.00
C THR A 235 32.15 3.83 4.36
N PHE A 236 31.57 2.95 3.54
CA PHE A 236 31.30 1.53 3.84
C PHE A 236 30.58 1.28 5.18
N ARG A 237 30.03 2.33 5.81
CA ARG A 237 29.40 2.30 7.14
C ARG A 237 27.89 2.31 7.01
N TRP A 238 27.37 1.26 6.39
CA TRP A 238 25.94 1.02 6.17
C TRP A 238 25.10 1.08 7.46
N GLU A 239 25.71 0.80 8.62
CA GLU A 239 25.07 0.91 9.93
C GLU A 239 24.71 2.34 10.34
N SER A 240 25.47 3.35 9.89
CA SER A 240 25.28 4.76 10.29
C SER A 240 24.60 5.59 9.21
N THR A 241 24.77 5.24 7.94
CA THR A 241 24.22 6.02 6.82
C THR A 241 22.70 5.89 6.69
N TRP A 242 22.09 4.90 7.34
CA TRP A 242 20.63 4.75 7.37
C TRP A 242 19.91 5.95 8.01
N ILE A 243 20.58 6.74 8.86
CA ILE A 243 20.05 8.00 9.45
C ILE A 243 19.61 9.03 8.39
N ILE A 244 20.15 8.94 7.17
CA ILE A 244 19.76 9.81 6.05
C ILE A 244 18.26 9.65 5.73
N TRP A 245 17.69 8.46 5.90
CA TRP A 245 16.29 8.18 5.60
C TRP A 245 15.30 8.94 6.51
N PRO A 246 15.40 8.86 7.85
CA PRO A 246 14.60 9.70 8.75
C PRO A 246 14.74 11.21 8.46
N VAL A 247 15.98 11.68 8.25
CA VAL A 247 16.26 13.11 8.00
C VAL A 247 15.60 13.57 6.69
N ALA A 248 15.69 12.76 5.64
CA ALA A 248 15.05 13.04 4.36
C ALA A 248 13.52 13.05 4.47
N GLY A 249 12.91 12.19 5.30
CA GLY A 249 11.47 12.22 5.54
C GLY A 249 11.01 13.55 6.15
N VAL A 250 11.73 14.03 7.17
CA VAL A 250 11.43 15.31 7.82
C VAL A 250 11.60 16.48 6.85
N LEU A 251 12.71 16.52 6.10
CA LEU A 251 12.97 17.57 5.12
C LEU A 251 11.89 17.63 4.02
N TYR A 252 11.38 16.47 3.56
CA TYR A 252 10.32 16.44 2.55
C TYR A 252 9.04 17.11 3.04
N SER A 253 8.65 16.86 4.29
CA SER A 253 7.47 17.49 4.89
C SER A 253 7.60 19.02 5.01
N VAL A 254 8.80 19.51 5.32
CA VAL A 254 9.09 20.96 5.41
C VAL A 254 9.02 21.61 4.03
N VAL A 255 9.63 20.98 3.02
CA VAL A 255 9.59 21.45 1.63
C VAL A 255 8.14 21.48 1.11
N GLY A 256 7.35 20.45 1.41
CA GLY A 256 5.93 20.40 1.07
C GLY A 256 5.13 21.53 1.72
N MET A 257 5.39 21.85 2.98
CA MET A 257 4.73 22.96 3.68
C MET A 257 5.12 24.34 3.14
N ALA A 258 6.39 24.53 2.75
CA ALA A 258 6.88 25.78 2.19
C ALA A 258 6.28 26.07 0.80
N LEU A 259 6.08 25.03 -0.02
CA LEU A 259 5.49 25.15 -1.35
C LEU A 259 3.97 25.30 -1.32
N ALA A 260 3.28 24.75 -0.31
CA ALA A 260 1.83 24.90 -0.15
C ALA A 260 1.38 26.32 0.27
N LYS A 261 2.32 27.19 0.67
CA LYS A 261 2.05 28.59 1.07
C LYS A 261 2.10 29.61 -0.08
N LYS A 262 2.39 29.17 -1.31
CA LYS A 262 2.61 30.05 -2.46
C LYS A 262 1.57 29.78 -3.53
#